data_AF-A0A3B1CLD1-F1
#
_entry.id   AF-A0A3B1CLD1-F1
#
_cell.length_a   1.000
_cell.length_b   1.000
_cell.length_c   1.000
_cell.angle_alpha   90.00
_cell.angle_beta   90.00
_cell.angle_gamma   90.00
#
_symmetry.space_group_name_H-M   'P 1'
#
loop_
_entity.id
_entity.type
_entity.pdbx_description
1 polymer ?
#
loop_
_entity_poly.entity_id
_entity_poly.type
_entity_poly.pdbx_seq_one_letter_code
_entity_poly.pdbx_strand_id
1 'polypeptide(L)' 'MKLKHRIRLLALFVLLSSLSACAAVQPRDREFLADEMMYFDVDAQEASWHLHVEEVLEGSRGGFSGSGGGCGCK' A
#
# COMPACT_ATOMS: atom_id res chain seq x y z
N MET A 1 -3.80 -30.59 30.92
CA MET A 1 -4.72 -30.24 29.81
C MET A 1 -5.30 -28.83 29.88
N LYS A 2 -5.52 -28.24 31.08
CA LYS A 2 -6.12 -26.89 31.24
C LYS A 2 -5.32 -25.75 30.55
N LEU A 3 -3.98 -25.82 30.55
CA LEU A 3 -3.13 -24.79 29.93
C LEU A 3 -3.24 -24.76 28.39
N LYS A 4 -3.21 -25.92 27.73
CA LYS A 4 -3.44 -26.04 26.27
C LYS A 4 -4.83 -25.55 25.87
N HIS A 5 -5.83 -25.74 26.73
CA HIS A 5 -7.19 -25.28 26.48
C HIS A 5 -7.31 -23.75 26.60
N ARG A 6 -6.65 -23.13 27.59
CA ARG A 6 -6.58 -21.67 27.71
C ARG A 6 -5.85 -21.01 26.54
N ILE A 7 -4.76 -21.62 26.05
CA ILE A 7 -4.03 -21.12 24.88
C ILE A 7 -4.90 -21.21 23.62
N ARG A 8 -5.64 -22.31 23.42
CA ARG A 8 -6.58 -22.45 22.30
C ARG A 8 -7.69 -21.41 22.35
N LEU A 9 -8.25 -21.14 23.54
CA LEU A 9 -9.28 -20.12 23.72
C LEU A 9 -8.76 -18.71 23.44
N LEU A 10 -7.55 -18.38 23.89
CA LEU A 10 -6.91 -17.10 23.58
C LEU A 10 -6.65 -16.93 22.08
N ALA A 11 -6.12 -17.97 21.41
CA ALA A 11 -5.89 -17.93 19.98
C ALA A 11 -7.19 -17.72 19.18
N LEU A 12 -8.28 -18.40 19.61
CA LEU A 12 -9.59 -18.28 18.98
C LEU A 12 -10.19 -16.88 19.20
N PHE A 13 -10.02 -16.31 20.39
CA PHE A 13 -10.44 -14.93 20.69
C PHE A 13 -9.70 -13.90 19.82
N VAL A 14 -8.37 -14.02 19.69
CA VAL A 14 -7.57 -13.14 18.82
C VAL A 14 -8.04 -13.25 17.37
N LEU A 15 -8.26 -14.47 16.88
CA LEU A 15 -8.69 -14.70 15.50
C LEU A 15 -10.06 -14.05 15.21
N LEU A 16 -11.01 -14.17 16.15
CA LEU A 16 -12.32 -13.54 16.02
C LEU A 16 -12.27 -12.01 16.09
N SER A 17 -11.39 -11.43 16.91
CA SER A 17 -11.23 -9.97 17.00
C SER A 17 -10.65 -9.36 15.72
N SER A 18 -9.87 -10.10 14.93
CA SER A 18 -9.33 -9.61 13.66
C SER A 18 -10.41 -9.36 12.60
N LEU A 19 -11.57 -10.02 12.71
CA LEU A 19 -12.68 -9.84 11.77
C LEU A 19 -13.45 -8.52 12.00
N SER A 20 -13.28 -7.86 13.16
CA SER A 20 -13.97 -6.59 13.44
C SER A 20 -13.27 -5.35 12.88
N ALA A 21 -12.17 -5.52 12.13
CA ALA A 21 -11.42 -4.39 11.57
C ALA A 21 -12.10 -3.75 10.34
N CYS A 22 -13.13 -4.38 9.77
CA CYS A 22 -13.85 -3.84 8.62
C CYS A 22 -14.95 -2.88 9.10
N ALA A 23 -14.68 -1.58 9.07
CA ALA A 23 -15.67 -0.55 9.38
C ALA A 23 -16.49 -0.21 8.12
N ALA A 24 -17.81 -0.34 8.21
CA ALA A 24 -18.72 0.14 7.17
C ALA A 24 -18.87 1.66 7.26
N VAL A 25 -18.12 2.37 6.42
CA VAL A 25 -18.12 3.85 6.35
C VAL A 25 -19.25 4.33 5.42
N GLN A 26 -19.98 5.37 5.81
CA GLN A 26 -21.06 5.91 4.97
C GLN A 26 -20.48 6.58 3.72
N PRO A 27 -21.19 6.63 2.58
CA PRO A 27 -20.66 7.24 1.35
C PRO A 27 -20.19 8.69 1.52
N ARG A 28 -20.87 9.48 2.36
CA ARG A 28 -20.47 10.87 2.65
C ARG A 28 -19.10 10.94 3.34
N ASP A 29 -18.84 10.08 4.31
CA ASP A 29 -17.57 10.10 5.06
C ASP A 29 -16.35 9.72 4.19
N ARG A 30 -16.57 9.19 2.98
CA ARG A 30 -15.50 8.91 2.00
C ARG A 30 -15.02 10.15 1.26
N GLU A 31 -15.74 11.28 1.37
CA GLU A 31 -15.39 12.52 0.67
C GLU A 31 -14.03 13.08 1.11
N PHE A 32 -13.61 12.83 2.35
CA PHE A 32 -12.30 13.26 2.87
C PHE A 32 -11.12 12.63 2.10
N LEU A 33 -11.30 11.42 1.55
CA LEU A 33 -10.27 10.75 0.72
C LEU A 33 -10.35 11.18 -0.75
N ALA A 34 -11.36 11.93 -1.14
CA ALA A 34 -11.54 12.43 -2.51
C ALA A 34 -11.00 13.85 -2.71
N ASP A 35 -10.40 14.44 -1.67
CA ASP A 35 -9.73 15.74 -1.78
C ASP A 35 -8.51 15.61 -2.72
N GLU A 36 -8.31 16.60 -3.60
CA GLU A 36 -7.22 16.64 -4.57
C GLU A 36 -5.85 16.53 -3.89
N MET A 37 -5.71 17.07 -2.66
CA MET A 37 -4.49 16.96 -1.87
C MET A 37 -4.12 15.52 -1.44
N MET A 38 -5.06 14.58 -1.54
CA MET A 38 -4.87 13.17 -1.20
C MET A 38 -4.52 12.31 -2.43
N TYR A 39 -4.48 12.90 -3.63
CA TYR A 39 -4.05 12.19 -4.84
C TYR A 39 -2.54 11.94 -4.79
N PHE A 40 -2.11 10.72 -5.10
CA PHE A 40 -0.70 10.36 -5.14
C PHE A 40 0.07 11.12 -6.22
N ASP A 41 -0.54 11.29 -7.39
CA ASP A 41 0.06 11.95 -8.56
C ASP A 41 -0.93 12.98 -9.13
N VAL A 42 -0.92 14.19 -8.57
CA VAL A 42 -1.80 15.29 -9.02
C VAL A 42 -1.44 15.72 -10.45
N ASP A 43 -0.13 15.75 -10.77
CA ASP A 43 0.39 16.11 -12.08
C ASP A 43 1.02 14.89 -12.76
N ALA A 44 0.38 14.41 -13.82
CA ALA A 44 0.84 13.25 -14.58
C ALA A 44 2.18 13.49 -15.30
N GLN A 45 2.48 14.74 -15.68
CA GLN A 45 3.74 15.10 -16.32
C GLN A 45 4.88 14.98 -15.29
N GLU A 46 4.69 15.55 -14.10
CA GLU A 46 5.66 15.48 -13.02
C GLU A 46 5.89 14.03 -12.57
N ALA A 47 4.81 13.28 -12.34
CA ALA A 47 4.87 11.87 -11.94
C ALA A 47 5.64 11.03 -12.97
N SER A 48 5.38 11.24 -14.27
CA SER A 48 6.10 10.54 -15.35
C SER A 48 7.60 10.86 -15.36
N TRP A 49 7.97 12.09 -15.01
CA TRP A 49 9.36 12.51 -14.96
C TRP A 49 10.08 11.87 -13.77
N HIS A 50 9.47 11.86 -12.57
CA HIS A 50 10.04 11.20 -11.39
C HIS A 50 10.20 9.69 -11.61
N LEU A 51 9.18 9.03 -12.17
CA LEU A 51 9.26 7.61 -12.51
C LEU A 51 10.40 7.32 -13.49
N HIS A 52 10.63 8.18 -14.49
CA HIS A 52 11.76 8.02 -15.41
C HIS A 52 13.12 8.13 -14.69
N VAL A 53 13.25 9.07 -13.76
CA VAL A 53 14.47 9.24 -12.95
C VAL A 53 14.70 8.00 -12.08
N GLU A 54 13.69 7.53 -11.36
CA GLU A 54 13.76 6.32 -10.53
C GLU A 54 14.10 5.09 -11.36
N GLU A 55 13.52 4.93 -12.55
CA GLU A 55 13.80 3.82 -13.45
C GLU A 55 15.27 3.80 -13.90
N VAL A 56 15.82 4.96 -14.21
CA VAL A 56 17.23 5.11 -14.61
C VAL A 56 18.18 4.77 -13.45
N LEU A 57 17.88 5.28 -12.25
CA LEU A 57 18.76 5.15 -11.09
C LEU A 57 18.66 3.77 -10.42
N GLU A 58 17.45 3.18 -10.38
CA GLU A 58 17.15 1.99 -9.58
C GLU A 58 16.81 0.74 -10.42
N GLY A 59 16.67 0.85 -11.75
CA GLY A 59 16.31 -0.30 -12.59
C GLY A 59 17.24 -1.51 -12.44
N SER A 60 18.54 -1.28 -12.18
CA SER A 60 19.51 -2.37 -11.94
C SER A 60 19.33 -3.10 -10.59
N ARG A 61 18.60 -2.49 -9.65
CA ARG A 61 18.30 -3.02 -8.31
C ARG A 61 16.91 -3.67 -8.26
N GLY A 62 16.23 -3.82 -9.41
CA GLY A 62 14.86 -4.29 -9.48
C GLY A 62 13.84 -3.20 -9.12
N GLY A 63 14.12 -1.95 -9.49
CA GLY A 63 13.19 -0.81 -9.36
C GLY A 63 11.91 -0.98 -10.19
N PHE A 64 11.22 0.13 -10.47
CA PHE A 64 9.89 0.13 -11.10
C PHE A 64 9.79 -0.64 -12.42
N SER A 65 10.89 -0.78 -13.17
CA SER A 65 10.93 -1.62 -14.37
C SER A 65 11.89 -2.80 -14.20
N GLY A 66 11.53 -3.95 -14.80
CA GLY A 66 12.36 -5.14 -14.84
C GLY A 66 13.55 -5.04 -15.80
N SER A 67 13.71 -3.91 -16.51
CA SER A 67 14.92 -3.60 -17.26
C SER A 67 15.95 -2.99 -16.33
N GLY A 68 17.18 -3.51 -16.36
CA GLY A 68 18.31 -2.83 -15.71
C GLY A 68 18.39 -1.38 -16.18
N GLY A 69 18.69 -0.46 -15.26
CA GLY A 69 18.74 0.99 -15.52
C GLY A 69 19.60 1.36 -16.74
N GLY A 70 19.38 2.55 -17.31
CA GLY A 70 19.97 2.98 -18.59
C GLY A 70 20.42 4.44 -18.61
N CYS A 71 20.79 4.97 -19.77
CA CYS A 71 21.26 6.36 -19.91
C CYS A 71 20.14 7.42 -19.86
N GLY A 72 18.87 7.02 -19.74
CA GLY A 72 17.74 7.93 -19.64
C GLY A 72 17.35 8.64 -20.94
N CYS A 73 17.94 8.28 -22.08
CA CYS A 73 17.65 8.87 -23.41
C CYS A 73 16.34 8.33 -24.03
N LYS A 74 15.21 8.48 -23.33
CA LYS A 74 13.86 8.18 -23.85
C LYS A 74 13.22 9.44 -24.43
#